data_AF-A0A828Z9B1-F1
#
_entry.id   AF-A0A828Z9B1-F1
#
_cell.length_a   1.000
_cell.length_b   1.000
_cell.length_c   1.000
_cell.angle_alpha   90.00
_cell.angle_beta   90.00
_cell.angle_gamma   90.00
#
_symmetry.space_group_name_H-M   'P 1'
#
loop_
_entity.id
_entity.type
_entity.pdbx_description
1 polymer ?
#
loop_
_entity_poly.entity_id
_entity_poly.type
_entity_poly.pdbx_seq_one_letter_code
_entity_poly.pdbx_strand_id
1 'polypeptide(L)' 'MGVKRHILTDGNGIPLAITLSGANVHDKRNVKDTLNSILVFPEEKKNQTPLFR' A
#
# COMPACT_ATOMS: atom_id res chain seq x y z
N MET A 1 24.55 2.89 -6.52
CA MET A 1 23.48 3.56 -7.30
C MET A 1 22.40 4.06 -6.34
N GLY A 2 21.87 5.26 -6.54
CA GLY A 2 20.84 5.86 -5.67
C GLY A 2 19.41 5.57 -6.13
N VAL A 3 18.46 5.54 -5.19
CA VAL A 3 17.03 5.30 -5.45
C VAL A 3 16.17 6.26 -4.64
N LYS A 4 14.92 6.43 -5.09
CA LYS A 4 13.84 7.04 -4.31
C LYS A 4 12.83 5.97 -3.92
N ARG A 5 12.27 6.11 -2.71
CA ARG A 5 11.22 5.23 -2.18
C ARG A 5 9.93 6.03 -2.10
N HIS A 6 8.90 5.55 -2.77
CA HIS A 6 7.55 6.11 -2.68
C HIS A 6 6.73 5.16 -1.81
N ILE A 7 6.23 5.67 -0.68
CA ILE A 7 5.51 4.87 0.32
C ILE A 7 4.14 5.52 0.49
N LEU A 8 3.09 4.77 0.21
CA LEU A 8 1.71 5.15 0.53
C LEU A 8 1.33 4.47 1.84
N THR A 9 0.84 5.25 2.81
CA THR A 9 0.37 4.74 4.10
C THR A 9 -1.08 5.11 4.34
N ASP A 10 -1.77 4.35 5.21
CA ASP A 10 -3.03 4.79 5.80
C ASP A 10 -2.81 5.87 6.88
N GLY A 11 -3.89 6.28 7.57
CA GLY A 11 -3.84 7.26 8.65
C GLY A 11 -3.11 6.79 9.92
N ASN A 12 -2.90 5.47 10.09
CA ASN A 12 -2.17 4.88 11.20
C ASN A 12 -0.69 4.60 10.87
N GLY A 13 -0.25 4.92 9.64
CA GLY A 13 1.10 4.66 9.17
C GLY A 13 1.33 3.26 8.60
N ILE A 14 0.27 2.47 8.36
CA ILE A 14 0.38 1.14 7.75
C ILE A 14 0.72 1.31 6.25
N PRO A 15 1.83 0.74 5.77
CA PRO A 15 2.17 0.80 4.34
C PRO A 15 1.16 0.03 3.49
N LEU A 16 0.50 0.73 2.57
CA LEU A 16 -0.43 0.18 1.60
C LEU A 16 0.26 -0.14 0.27
N ALA A 17 1.29 0.61 -0.09
CA ALA A 17 2.00 0.46 -1.36
C ALA A 17 3.44 0.97 -1.26
N ILE A 18 4.37 0.30 -1.96
CA ILE A 18 5.78 0.72 -2.04
C ILE A 18 6.25 0.58 -3.48
N THR A 19 6.78 1.66 -4.05
CA THR A 19 7.48 1.62 -5.35
C THR A 19 8.87 2.23 -5.25
N LEU A 20 9.77 1.74 -6.10
CA LEU A 20 11.15 2.21 -6.20
C LEU A 20 11.37 2.85 -7.56
N SER A 21 12.06 3.98 -7.58
CA SER A 21 12.51 4.62 -8.81
C SER A 21 13.97 5.04 -8.74
N GLY A 22 14.57 5.32 -9.90
CA GLY A 22 15.89 5.93 -9.93
C GLY A 22 15.91 7.29 -9.22
N ALA A 23 17.05 7.64 -8.63
CA ALA A 23 17.24 8.91 -7.92
C ALA A 23 16.91 10.16 -8.76
N ASN A 24 17.07 10.09 -10.09
CA ASN A 24 16.85 11.20 -11.02
C ASN A 24 15.40 11.32 -11.53
N VAL A 25 14.52 10.38 -11.19
CA VAL A 25 13.10 10.46 -11.59
C VAL A 25 12.38 11.40 -10.63
N HIS A 26 11.67 12.38 -11.17
CA HIS A 26 10.86 13.28 -10.36
C HIS A 26 9.64 12.56 -9.78
N ASP A 27 9.34 12.81 -8.51
CA ASP A 27 8.44 11.99 -7.69
C ASP A 27 7.00 11.96 -8.24
N LYS A 28 6.53 13.06 -8.86
CA LYS A 28 5.20 13.13 -9.48
C LYS A 28 4.94 12.05 -10.54
N ARG A 29 6.00 11.52 -11.16
CA ARG A 29 5.86 10.49 -12.21
C ARG A 29 5.47 9.12 -11.66
N ASN A 30 5.77 8.85 -10.39
CA ASN A 30 5.53 7.53 -9.78
C ASN A 30 4.22 7.45 -8.99
N VAL A 31 3.40 8.51 -8.99
CA VAL A 31 2.10 8.51 -8.30
C VAL A 31 1.20 7.40 -8.85
N LYS A 32 1.09 7.29 -10.18
CA LYS A 32 0.29 6.25 -10.83
C LYS A 32 0.78 4.84 -10.46
N ASP A 33 2.08 4.61 -10.55
CA ASP A 33 2.66 3.29 -10.26
C ASP A 33 2.51 2.91 -8.78
N THR A 34 2.64 3.90 -7.89
CA THR A 34 2.41 3.70 -6.44
C THR A 34 0.97 3.32 -6.15
N LEU A 35 -0.01 4.01 -6.75
CA LEU A 35 -1.43 3.68 -6.59
C LEU A 35 -1.80 2.31 -7.17
N ASN A 36 -1.20 1.92 -8.29
CA ASN A 36 -1.41 0.58 -8.87
C ASN A 36 -0.79 -0.54 -8.04
N SER A 37 0.13 -0.23 -7.13
CA SER A 37 0.81 -1.19 -6.25
C SER A 37 0.14 -1.35 -4.87
N ILE A 38 -1.06 -0.78 -4.67
CA ILE A 38 -1.81 -0.93 -3.42
C ILE A 38 -2.09 -2.41 -3.16
N LEU A 39 -1.66 -2.88 -2.00
CA LEU A 39 -1.99 -4.20 -1.47
C LEU A 39 -3.44 -4.19 -1.00
N VAL A 40 -4.31 -4.83 -1.78
CA VAL A 40 -5.70 -5.09 -1.39
C VAL A 40 -5.74 -6.48 -0.76
N PHE A 41 -5.89 -6.53 0.57
CA PHE A 41 -6.18 -7.79 1.25
C PHE A 41 -7.70 -8.03 1.19
N PRO A 42 -8.16 -9.19 0.70
CA PRO A 42 -9.57 -9.54 0.83
C PRO A 42 -9.93 -9.59 2.33
N GLU A 43 -11.10 -9.06 2.69
CA GLU A 43 -11.60 -9.16 4.06
C GLU A 43 -11.67 -10.64 4.46
N GLU A 44 -11.04 -11.01 5.58
CA GLU A 44 -11.31 -12.31 6.19
C GLU A 44 -12.79 -12.35 6.58
N LYS A 45 -13.53 -13.31 6.02
CA LYS A 45 -14.91 -13.53 6.43
C LYS A 45 -14.93 -13.88 7.91
N LYS A 46 -15.39 -12.95 8.74
CA LYS A 46 -15.69 -13.24 10.15
C LYS A 46 -16.84 -14.25 10.17
N ASN A 47 -16.52 -15.51 10.44
CA ASN A 47 -17.52 -16.53 10.73
C ASN A 47 -18.25 -16.08 12.01
N GLN A 48 -19.48 -15.59 11.86
CA GLN A 48 -20.32 -15.25 13.00
C GLN A 48 -20.58 -16.53 13.79
N THR A 49 -19.99 -16.66 14.97
CA THR A 49 -20.35 -17.71 15.91
C THR A 49 -21.74 -17.38 16.44
N PRO A 50 -22.75 -18.25 16.29
CA PRO A 50 -24.09 -17.93 16.78
C PRO A 50 -24.04 -17.81 18.30
N LEU A 51 -24.36 -16.61 18.81
CA LEU A 51 -24.52 -16.31 20.23
C LEU A 51 -25.88 -16.86 20.70
N PHE A 52 -26.04 -18.18 20.72
CA PHE A 52 -27.13 -18.82 21.44
C PHE A 52 -26.53 -19.90 22.34
N ARG A 53 -26.57 -19.63 23.65
CA ARG A 53 -26.38 -20.60 24.73
C ARG A 53 -27.68 -20.72 25.50
#